data_AF-A0A7V8FEA1-F1
#
_entry.id   AF-A0A7V8FEA1-F1
#
_cell.length_a   1.000
_cell.length_b   1.000
_cell.length_c   1.000
_cell.angle_alpha   90.00
_cell.angle_beta   90.00
_cell.angle_gamma   90.00
#
_symmetry.space_group_name_H-M   'P 1'
#
loop_
_entity.id
_entity.type
_entity.pdbx_description
1 polymer ?
#
loop_
_entity_poly.entity_id
_entity_poly.type
_entity_poly.pdbx_seq_one_letter_code
_entity_poly.pdbx_strand_id
1 'polypeptide(L)' 'MIVDGEATASRDLDLAGGQRIGHRALHGASLAQVEDAFGEVLASDAILALPVRKAGDGAW' A
#
# COMPACT_ATOMS: atom_id res chain seq x y z
N MET A 1 -6.95 0.70 -7.59
CA MET A 1 -5.83 1.49 -7.01
C MET A 1 -4.67 0.53 -6.80
N ILE A 2 -3.43 0.98 -6.97
CA ILE A 2 -2.24 0.17 -6.68
C ILE A 2 -1.52 0.80 -5.48
N VAL A 3 -1.15 -0.02 -4.51
CA VAL A 3 -0.34 0.39 -3.34
C VAL A 3 0.95 -0.42 -3.34
N ASP A 4 2.06 0.26 -3.06
CA ASP A 4 3.34 -0.40 -2.77
C ASP A 4 3.35 -0.86 -1.30
N GLY A 5 3.38 -2.17 -1.07
CA GLY A 5 3.37 -2.74 0.27
C GLY A 5 4.67 -2.50 1.07
N GLU A 6 5.79 -2.25 0.40
CA GLU A 6 7.10 -2.09 1.03
C GLU A 6 7.51 -0.62 1.16
N ALA A 7 7.00 0.24 0.27
CA ALA A 7 7.23 1.68 0.31
C ALA A 7 6.21 2.45 1.16
N THR A 8 5.43 1.76 1.99
CA THR A 8 4.49 2.37 2.93
C THR A 8 4.80 1.99 4.37
N ALA A 9 4.56 2.91 5.31
CA ALA A 9 4.86 2.73 6.72
C ALA A 9 3.63 2.96 7.58
N SER A 10 3.56 2.25 8.71
CA SER A 10 2.54 2.44 9.73
C SER A 10 3.20 2.77 11.07
N ARG A 11 2.40 3.28 12.01
CA ARG A 11 2.82 3.52 13.39
C ARG A 11 2.08 2.57 14.33
N ASP A 12 2.55 2.47 15.57
CA ASP A 12 1.75 1.86 16.62
C ASP A 12 0.45 2.65 16.81
N LEU A 13 -0.64 1.93 17.12
CA LEU A 13 -1.95 2.53 17.33
C LEU A 13 -2.44 2.21 18.75
N ASP A 14 -2.61 3.25 19.54
CA ASP A 14 -3.28 3.15 20.83
C ASP A 14 -4.80 3.27 20.60
N LEU A 15 -5.53 2.22 20.96
CA LEU A 15 -6.98 2.15 20.83
C LEU A 15 -7.68 2.81 22.02
N ALA A 16 -8.92 3.24 21.81
CA ALA A 16 -9.74 3.86 22.86
C ALA A 16 -9.91 2.96 24.11
N GLY A 17 -9.78 1.64 23.97
CA GLY A 17 -9.80 0.69 25.08
C GLY A 17 -8.48 0.53 25.83
N GLY A 18 -7.46 1.36 25.55
CA GLY A 18 -6.14 1.28 26.17
C GLY A 18 -5.22 0.19 25.62
N GLN A 19 -5.70 -0.61 24.66
CA GLN A 19 -4.89 -1.60 23.95
C GLN A 19 -4.00 -0.93 22.90
N ARG A 20 -2.75 -1.38 22.78
CA ARG A 20 -1.84 -0.99 21.70
C ARG A 20 -1.77 -2.07 20.61
N ILE A 21 -1.92 -1.66 19.35
CA ILE A 21 -1.58 -2.47 18.17
C ILE A 21 -0.20 -2.02 17.67
N GLY A 22 0.75 -2.95 17.59
CA GLY A 22 2.08 -2.66 17.04
C GLY A 22 2.03 -2.40 15.52
N HIS A 23 2.90 -1.52 15.03
CA HIS A 23 2.92 -1.06 13.64
C HIS A 23 2.93 -2.22 12.63
N ARG A 24 3.67 -3.31 12.88
CA ARG A 24 3.76 -4.45 11.95
C ARG A 24 2.42 -5.18 11.79
N ALA A 25 1.71 -5.38 12.91
CA ALA A 25 0.38 -6.00 12.88
C ALA A 25 -0.63 -5.06 12.20
N LEU A 26 -0.56 -3.76 12.51
CA LEU A 26 -1.43 -2.77 11.89
C LEU A 26 -1.19 -2.66 10.38
N HIS A 27 0.08 -2.64 9.97
CA HIS A 27 0.48 -2.52 8.58
C HIS A 27 -0.04 -3.70 7.75
N GLY A 28 0.19 -4.94 8.23
CA GLY A 28 -0.33 -6.14 7.57
C GLY A 28 -1.86 -6.15 7.49
N ALA A 29 -2.56 -5.80 8.58
CA ALA A 29 -4.03 -5.75 8.59
C ALA A 29 -4.59 -4.66 7.66
N SER A 30 -3.87 -3.55 7.49
CA SER A 30 -4.26 -2.47 6.58
C SER A 30 -4.08 -2.88 5.13
N LEU A 31 -2.94 -3.50 4.78
CA LEU A 31 -2.70 -3.99 3.42
C LEU A 31 -3.71 -5.07 3.03
N ALA A 32 -4.00 -6.02 3.93
CA ALA A 32 -5.02 -7.06 3.67
C ALA A 32 -6.41 -6.46 3.38
N GLN A 33 -6.80 -5.39 4.07
CA GLN A 33 -8.05 -4.68 3.77
C GLN A 33 -8.02 -3.97 2.42
N VAL A 34 -6.89 -3.39 2.04
CA VAL A 34 -6.72 -2.76 0.72
C VAL A 34 -6.85 -3.82 -0.38
N GLU A 35 -6.18 -4.95 -0.23
CA GLU A 35 -6.25 -6.08 -1.18
C GLU A 35 -7.67 -6.64 -1.32
N ASP A 36 -8.39 -6.79 -0.21
CA ASP A 36 -9.73 -7.40 -0.21
C ASP A 36 -10.80 -6.47 -0.82
N ALA A 37 -10.73 -5.16 -0.56
CA ALA A 37 -11.86 -4.26 -0.81
C ALA A 37 -11.57 -3.10 -1.78
N PHE A 38 -10.31 -2.70 -2.00
CA PHE A 38 -10.00 -1.40 -2.62
C PHE A 38 -9.04 -1.47 -3.82
N GLY A 39 -8.23 -2.52 -3.96
CA GLY A 39 -7.31 -2.65 -5.08
C GLY A 39 -6.21 -3.66 -4.88
N GLU A 40 -5.09 -3.46 -5.58
CA GLU A 40 -3.94 -4.36 -5.54
C GLU A 40 -2.84 -3.78 -4.64
N VAL A 41 -2.23 -4.64 -3.82
CA VAL A 41 -0.98 -4.35 -3.13
C VAL A 41 0.12 -5.15 -3.82
N LEU A 42 1.17 -4.46 -4.24
CA LEU A 42 2.29 -5.04 -4.96
C LEU A 42 3.60 -4.72 -4.22
N ALA A 43 4.61 -5.57 -4.41
CA ALA A 43 5.98 -5.24 -4.04
C ALA A 43 6.56 -4.19 -5.01
N SER A 44 7.57 -3.44 -4.55
CA SER A 44 8.15 -2.34 -5.34
C SER A 44 8.68 -2.80 -6.70
N ASP A 45 9.28 -3.99 -6.78
CA ASP A 45 9.82 -4.55 -8.01
C ASP A 45 8.72 -4.90 -9.04
N ALA A 46 7.60 -5.43 -8.58
CA ALA A 46 6.44 -5.71 -9.41
C ALA A 46 5.85 -4.42 -9.99
N ILE A 47 5.80 -3.34 -9.20
CA ILE A 47 5.35 -2.02 -9.67
C ILE A 47 6.28 -1.49 -10.76
N LEU A 48 7.61 -1.59 -10.57
CA LEU A 48 8.59 -1.14 -11.55
C LEU A 48 8.55 -1.94 -12.86
N ALA A 49 8.03 -3.17 -12.83
CA ALA A 49 7.85 -4.02 -14.01
C ALA A 49 6.55 -3.75 -14.77
N LEU A 50 5.64 -2.92 -14.25
CA LEU A 50 4.37 -2.64 -14.92
C LEU A 50 4.58 -1.92 -16.26
N PRO A 51 3.83 -2.28 -17.31
CA PRO A 51 3.91 -1.61 -18.60
C PRO A 51 3.36 -0.18 -18.49
N VAL A 52 4.23 0.81 -18.55
CA VAL A 52 3.85 2.24 -18.56
C VAL A 52 3.89 2.79 -19.98
N ARG A 53 2.84 3.53 -20.39
CA ARG A 53 2.96 4.40 -21.57
C ARG A 53 3.86 5.58 -21.20
N LYS A 54 4.84 5.90 -22.03
CA LYS A 54 5.61 7.15 -21.88
C LYS A 54 4.63 8.32 -22.01
N ALA A 55 4.65 9.23 -21.03
CA ALA A 55 4.07 10.55 -21.19
C ALA A 55 4.94 11.31 -22.20
N GLY A 56 4.54 11.34 -23.47
CA GLY A 56 5.34 11.97 -24.53
C GLY A 56 4.86 11.77 -25.97
N ASP A 57 3.96 10.84 -26.26
CA ASP A 57 3.48 10.60 -27.64
C ASP A 57 2.09 11.21 -27.90
N GLY A 58 1.94 12.52 -27.67
CA GLY A 58 0.68 13.22 -27.93
C GLY A 58 0.75 14.73 -27.69
N ALA A 59 0.81 15.46 -28.81
CA ALA A 59 0.62 16.90 -29.03
C ALA A 59 0.26 17.80 -27.82
N TRP A 60 1.10 18.80 -27.58
CA TRP A 60 0.71 20.08 -27.01
C TRP A 60 0.04 20.96 -28.08
#